data_AF-A0A8S3IUW5-F1
#
_entry.id   AF-A0A8S3IUW5-F1
#
_cell.length_a   1.000
_cell.length_b   1.000
_cell.length_c   1.000
_cell.angle_alpha   90.00
_cell.angle_beta   90.00
_cell.angle_gamma   90.00
#
_symmetry.space_group_name_H-M   'P 1'
#
loop_
_entity.id
_entity.type
_entity.pdbx_description
1 polymer ?
#
loop_
_entity_poly.entity_id
_entity_poly.type
_entity_poly.pdbx_seq_one_letter_code
_entity_poly.pdbx_strand_id
1 'polypeptide(L)'
;MFDDDEFKELLKVWTTCVAHRPDLIVKIIKEINVLISAIGDHPCSSHFIEHMVDLCFQQKSIIEKIEQSVLLVQSPKFLNEFKLKYKTNVLKAYQNSLKELTNQINPLRILIRIDVETKYQNAFLRELIEMACEDIKIDDEEILQDLFYKPDSQTFTCFVLFHSSFRTVHIRQYIIDRLLTQSISWEDIGMRWDELLAWRNYTNQQRVVANKVWALISEVSSKQFEIDKLINTENDKMQEKLKIIEIIPSCLDIYCS
;
A
#
# COMPACT_ATOMS: atom_id res chain seq x y z
N MET A 1 28.96 -35.97 19.30
CA MET A 1 27.98 -35.41 18.35
C MET A 1 26.73 -35.19 19.17
N PHE A 2 26.32 -33.94 19.40
CA PHE A 2 25.09 -33.68 20.16
C PHE A 2 23.91 -34.30 19.41
N ASP A 3 23.00 -34.95 20.14
CA ASP A 3 21.71 -35.34 19.59
C ASP A 3 20.91 -34.08 19.24
N ASP A 4 20.06 -34.14 18.21
CA ASP A 4 19.23 -33.02 17.75
C ASP A 4 18.31 -32.54 18.88
N ASP A 5 17.85 -33.46 19.72
CA ASP A 5 17.01 -33.16 20.89
C ASP A 5 17.80 -32.45 22.01
N GLU A 6 19.05 -32.83 22.25
CA GLU A 6 19.92 -32.14 23.22
C GLU A 6 20.22 -30.71 22.77
N PHE A 7 20.46 -30.50 21.47
CA PHE A 7 20.66 -29.15 20.93
C PHE A 7 19.41 -28.28 21.07
N LYS A 8 18.22 -28.83 20.79
CA LYS A 8 16.95 -28.10 20.94
C LYS A 8 16.71 -27.67 22.38
N GLU A 9 16.96 -28.55 23.35
CA GLU A 9 16.80 -28.19 24.77
C GLU A 9 17.84 -27.16 25.21
N LEU A 10 19.11 -27.27 24.78
CA LEU A 10 20.12 -26.23 25.04
C LEU A 10 19.71 -24.87 24.47
N LEU A 11 19.23 -24.86 23.22
CA LEU A 11 18.77 -23.64 22.56
C LEU A 11 17.58 -23.03 23.30
N LYS A 12 16.61 -23.85 23.73
CA LYS A 12 15.44 -23.41 24.49
C LYS A 12 15.83 -22.82 25.85
N VAL A 13 16.75 -23.45 26.58
CA VAL A 13 17.27 -22.92 27.85
C VAL A 13 17.96 -21.59 27.62
N TRP A 14 18.84 -21.51 26.62
CA TRP A 14 19.57 -20.29 26.29
C TRP A 14 18.64 -19.15 25.87
N THR A 15 17.68 -19.42 24.98
CA THR A 15 16.70 -18.43 24.53
C THR A 15 15.82 -17.95 25.67
N THR A 16 15.44 -18.81 26.63
CA THR A 16 14.70 -18.41 27.83
C THR A 16 15.47 -17.39 28.68
N CYS A 17 16.78 -17.57 28.82
CA CYS A 17 17.65 -16.62 29.53
C CYS A 17 17.75 -15.27 28.82
N VAL A 18 17.75 -15.28 27.49
CA VAL A 18 17.88 -14.07 26.66
C VAL A 18 16.54 -13.37 26.42
N ALA A 19 15.42 -14.10 26.48
CA ALA A 19 14.07 -13.61 26.18
C ALA A 19 13.67 -12.40 27.01
N HIS A 20 14.24 -12.22 28.20
CA HIS A 20 13.96 -11.11 29.11
C HIS A 20 14.92 -9.92 28.95
N ARG A 21 15.84 -9.97 27.97
CA ARG A 21 16.89 -8.97 27.75
C ARG A 21 16.82 -8.40 26.32
N PRO A 22 16.00 -7.35 26.11
CA PRO A 22 15.79 -6.77 24.77
C PRO A 22 17.08 -6.30 24.11
N ASP A 23 17.99 -5.70 24.89
CA ASP A 23 19.29 -5.20 24.45
C ASP A 23 20.19 -6.30 23.89
N LEU A 24 20.16 -7.49 24.50
CA LEU A 24 20.91 -8.64 24.00
C LEU A 24 20.31 -9.18 22.72
N ILE A 25 18.99 -9.25 22.62
CA ILE A 25 18.35 -9.76 21.40
C ILE A 25 18.77 -8.90 20.22
N VAL A 26 18.73 -7.57 20.35
CA VAL A 26 19.21 -6.65 19.31
C VAL A 26 20.66 -6.94 18.92
N LYS A 27 21.55 -7.15 19.89
CA LYS A 27 22.97 -7.50 19.63
C LYS A 27 23.09 -8.85 18.89
N ILE A 28 22.35 -9.86 19.32
CA ILE A 28 22.35 -11.19 18.69
C ILE A 28 21.84 -11.12 17.26
N ILE A 29 20.75 -10.37 17.01
CA ILE A 29 20.20 -10.21 15.67
C ILE A 29 21.17 -9.47 14.75
N LYS A 30 21.93 -8.48 15.25
CA LYS A 30 22.98 -7.83 14.46
C LYS A 30 24.08 -8.79 14.01
N GLU A 31 24.42 -9.77 14.85
CA GLU A 31 25.42 -10.79 14.58
C GLU A 31 24.84 -12.07 13.94
N ILE A 32 23.55 -12.09 13.61
CA ILE A 32 22.86 -13.33 13.22
C ILE A 32 23.44 -13.95 11.94
N ASN A 33 23.93 -13.11 11.01
CA ASN A 33 24.56 -13.60 9.79
C ASN A 33 25.84 -14.40 10.11
N VAL A 34 26.63 -13.94 11.08
CA VAL A 34 27.85 -14.62 11.54
C VAL A 34 27.48 -15.93 12.25
N LEU A 35 26.48 -15.88 13.13
CA LEU A 35 26.02 -17.05 13.88
C LEU A 35 25.45 -18.15 12.96
N ILE A 36 24.61 -17.77 11.99
CA ILE A 36 24.06 -18.71 11.00
C ILE A 36 25.19 -19.31 10.15
N SER A 37 26.15 -18.49 9.72
CA SER A 37 27.29 -18.97 8.94
C SER A 37 28.18 -19.94 9.72
N ALA A 38 28.36 -19.71 11.03
CA ALA A 38 29.14 -20.59 11.90
C ALA A 38 28.45 -21.95 12.14
N ILE A 39 27.11 -21.98 12.18
CA ILE A 39 26.33 -23.23 12.29
C ILE A 39 26.37 -24.02 10.97
N GLY A 40 26.43 -23.33 9.83
CA GLY A 40 26.44 -23.94 8.50
C GLY A 40 25.13 -24.66 8.17
N ASP A 41 25.19 -25.67 7.28
CA ASP A 41 24.03 -26.45 6.83
C ASP A 41 23.62 -27.57 7.81
N HIS A 42 23.98 -27.44 9.10
CA HIS A 42 23.56 -28.40 10.11
C HIS A 42 22.02 -28.45 10.20
N PRO A 43 21.39 -29.62 10.41
CA PRO A 43 19.92 -29.74 10.57
C PRO A 43 19.33 -28.78 11.62
N CYS A 44 20.10 -28.50 12.68
CA CYS A 44 19.71 -27.60 13.76
C CYS A 44 19.68 -26.11 13.37
N SER A 45 20.24 -25.72 12.21
CA SER A 45 20.27 -24.32 11.74
C SER A 45 18.87 -23.75 11.57
N SER A 46 17.93 -24.52 11.03
CA SER A 46 16.54 -24.09 10.87
C SER A 46 15.87 -23.84 12.23
N HIS A 47 16.08 -24.75 13.19
CA HIS A 47 15.53 -24.61 14.55
C HIS A 47 16.09 -23.38 15.26
N PHE A 48 17.39 -23.12 15.09
CA PHE A 48 18.04 -21.91 15.60
C PHE A 48 17.40 -20.65 15.00
N ILE A 49 17.24 -20.60 13.67
CA ILE A 49 16.64 -19.46 12.98
C ILE A 49 15.22 -19.21 13.46
N GLU A 50 14.38 -20.25 13.51
CA GLU A 50 13.01 -20.15 13.99
C GLU A 50 12.95 -19.59 15.42
N HIS A 51 13.75 -20.11 16.35
CA HIS A 51 13.79 -19.59 17.72
C HIS A 51 14.26 -18.13 17.79
N MET A 52 15.23 -17.73 16.96
CA MET A 52 15.69 -16.33 16.93
C MET A 52 14.61 -15.39 16.39
N VAL A 53 13.86 -15.84 15.39
CA VAL A 53 12.68 -15.12 14.91
C VAL A 53 11.63 -15.03 16.02
N ASP A 54 11.37 -16.11 16.76
CA ASP A 54 10.38 -16.13 17.85
C ASP A 54 10.70 -15.13 18.94
N LEU A 55 11.97 -15.07 19.34
CA LEU A 55 12.45 -14.07 20.27
C LEU A 55 12.23 -12.65 19.76
N CYS A 56 12.26 -12.41 18.44
CA CYS A 56 11.91 -11.11 17.88
C CYS A 56 10.48 -10.72 18.26
N PHE A 57 9.52 -11.63 18.12
CA PHE A 57 8.09 -11.38 18.32
C PHE A 57 7.58 -11.54 19.76
N GLN A 58 8.32 -12.21 20.66
CA GLN A 58 7.95 -12.33 22.08
C GLN A 58 8.08 -11.01 22.87
N GLN A 59 8.76 -10.03 22.30
CA GLN A 59 9.07 -8.75 22.94
C GLN A 59 8.05 -7.68 22.53
N LYS A 60 7.76 -6.74 23.44
CA LYS A 60 6.69 -5.75 23.23
C LYS A 60 6.90 -4.82 22.02
N SER A 61 8.15 -4.63 21.57
CA SER A 61 8.47 -3.73 20.47
C SER A 61 9.21 -4.45 19.33
N ILE A 62 8.45 -5.19 18.50
CA ILE A 62 8.98 -5.76 17.24
C ILE A 62 9.50 -4.67 16.30
N ILE A 63 8.91 -3.47 16.39
CA ILE A 63 9.23 -2.31 15.56
C ILE A 63 10.66 -1.82 15.84
N GLU A 64 11.02 -1.65 17.11
CA GLU A 64 12.39 -1.27 17.49
C GLU A 64 13.41 -2.28 16.96
N LYS A 65 13.06 -3.57 16.90
CA LYS A 65 13.95 -4.60 16.38
C LYS A 65 14.13 -4.50 14.87
N ILE A 66 13.04 -4.21 14.15
CA ILE A 66 13.11 -3.94 12.71
C ILE A 66 14.09 -2.80 12.48
N GLU A 67 13.84 -1.65 13.10
CA GLU A 67 14.66 -0.44 12.96
C GLU A 67 16.12 -0.65 13.33
N GLN A 68 16.39 -1.35 14.43
CA GLN A 68 17.74 -1.41 15.00
C GLN A 68 18.60 -2.56 14.49
N SER A 69 18.01 -3.65 13.99
CA SER A 69 18.76 -4.89 13.77
C SER A 69 18.31 -5.74 12.59
N VAL A 70 17.00 -5.97 12.39
CA VAL A 70 16.53 -6.92 11.35
C VAL A 70 16.85 -6.40 9.95
N LEU A 71 16.85 -5.09 9.74
CA LEU A 71 17.21 -4.48 8.45
C LEU A 71 18.67 -4.73 8.01
N LEU A 72 19.53 -5.18 8.93
CA LEU A 72 20.94 -5.52 8.67
C LEU A 72 21.14 -7.02 8.37
N VAL A 73 20.09 -7.83 8.55
CA VAL A 73 20.15 -9.27 8.32
C VAL A 73 20.15 -9.56 6.82
N GLN A 74 21.04 -10.46 6.39
CA GLN A 74 21.22 -10.85 4.99
C GLN A 74 20.79 -12.30 4.73
N SER A 75 20.68 -13.12 5.78
CA SER A 75 20.28 -14.53 5.67
C SER A 75 18.86 -14.68 5.10
N PRO A 76 18.68 -15.26 3.89
CA PRO A 76 17.35 -15.41 3.28
C PRO A 76 16.42 -16.30 4.10
N LYS A 77 16.94 -17.36 4.73
CA LYS A 77 16.17 -18.25 5.61
C LYS A 77 15.56 -17.47 6.78
N PHE A 78 16.37 -16.64 7.45
CA PHE A 78 15.89 -15.80 8.56
C PHE A 78 14.84 -14.79 8.10
N LEU A 79 15.10 -14.07 7.00
CA LEU A 79 14.18 -13.06 6.48
C LEU A 79 12.84 -13.67 6.06
N ASN A 80 12.83 -14.88 5.49
CA ASN A 80 11.61 -15.59 5.12
C ASN A 80 10.80 -16.03 6.34
N GLU A 81 11.44 -16.62 7.36
CA GLU A 81 10.77 -16.96 8.61
C GLU A 81 10.22 -15.72 9.33
N PHE A 82 11.00 -14.63 9.33
CA PHE A 82 10.55 -13.36 9.89
C PHE A 82 9.30 -12.84 9.19
N LYS A 83 9.28 -12.84 7.85
CA LYS A 83 8.11 -12.44 7.05
C LYS A 83 6.87 -13.26 7.39
N LEU A 84 7.00 -14.59 7.48
CA LEU A 84 5.90 -15.48 7.81
C LEU A 84 5.30 -15.17 9.18
N LYS A 85 6.16 -14.98 10.19
CA LYS A 85 5.73 -14.61 11.55
C LYS A 85 5.16 -13.19 11.59
N TYR A 86 5.72 -12.24 10.86
CA TYR A 86 5.22 -10.88 10.76
C TYR A 86 3.81 -10.84 10.18
N LYS A 87 3.56 -11.56 9.08
CA LYS A 87 2.22 -11.69 8.49
C LYS A 87 1.22 -12.25 9.50
N THR A 88 1.59 -13.32 10.19
CA THR A 88 0.68 -14.05 11.08
C THR A 88 0.41 -13.33 12.39
N ASN A 89 1.43 -12.72 13.00
CA ASN A 89 1.32 -12.15 14.36
C ASN A 89 1.04 -10.64 14.35
N VAL A 90 1.44 -9.93 13.30
CA VAL A 90 1.29 -8.48 13.21
C VAL A 90 0.21 -8.12 12.19
N LEU A 91 0.39 -8.46 10.91
CA LEU A 91 -0.54 -8.00 9.86
C LEU A 91 -1.97 -8.52 10.06
N LYS A 92 -2.15 -9.80 10.39
CA LYS A 92 -3.48 -10.36 10.69
C LYS A 92 -4.21 -9.65 11.83
N ALA A 93 -3.48 -9.17 12.83
CA ALA A 93 -4.08 -8.44 13.96
C ALA A 93 -4.63 -7.05 13.55
N TYR A 94 -4.08 -6.47 12.48
CA TYR A 94 -4.44 -5.15 11.97
C TYR A 94 -5.16 -5.17 10.61
N GLN A 95 -5.50 -6.36 10.08
CA GLN A 95 -5.99 -6.53 8.70
C GLN A 95 -7.12 -5.55 8.30
N ASN A 96 -8.01 -5.22 9.23
CA ASN A 96 -9.16 -4.35 8.98
C ASN A 96 -8.84 -2.84 9.09
N SER A 97 -7.69 -2.49 9.65
CA SER A 97 -7.27 -1.10 9.90
C SER A 97 -5.98 -0.74 9.19
N LEU A 98 -5.44 -1.60 8.31
CA LEU A 98 -4.19 -1.33 7.57
C LEU A 98 -4.26 -0.04 6.74
N LYS A 99 -5.46 0.32 6.22
CA LYS A 99 -5.69 1.58 5.49
C LYS A 99 -5.66 2.83 6.38
N GLU A 100 -5.82 2.69 7.69
CA GLU A 100 -5.91 3.82 8.64
C GLU A 100 -4.52 4.38 8.96
N LEU A 101 -3.93 5.10 8.01
CA LEU A 101 -2.59 5.67 8.15
C LEU A 101 -2.51 6.79 9.20
N THR A 102 -3.63 7.26 9.76
CA THR A 102 -3.67 8.19 10.89
C THR A 102 -3.34 7.52 12.23
N ASN A 103 -3.45 6.19 12.32
CA ASN A 103 -3.14 5.43 13.51
C ASN A 103 -1.61 5.22 13.64
N GLN A 104 -1.00 5.74 14.70
CA GLN A 104 0.45 5.69 14.92
C GLN A 104 0.98 4.27 15.20
N ILE A 105 0.11 3.37 15.66
CA ILE A 105 0.46 1.96 15.91
C ILE A 105 0.14 1.05 14.72
N ASN A 106 -0.35 1.61 13.61
CA ASN A 106 -0.60 0.85 12.39
C ASN A 106 0.73 0.32 11.80
N PRO A 107 0.87 -1.00 11.57
CA PRO A 107 2.12 -1.59 11.14
C PRO A 107 2.57 -1.09 9.75
N LEU A 108 1.65 -0.91 8.80
CA LEU A 108 1.98 -0.36 7.48
C LEU A 108 2.51 1.08 7.61
N ARG A 109 1.86 1.93 8.41
CA ARG A 109 2.34 3.31 8.66
C ARG A 109 3.77 3.31 9.21
N ILE A 110 4.04 2.43 10.16
CA ILE A 110 5.37 2.30 10.76
C ILE A 110 6.40 1.85 9.72
N LEU A 111 6.09 0.83 8.90
CA LEU A 111 6.99 0.39 7.84
C LEU A 111 7.30 1.53 6.85
N ILE A 112 6.29 2.32 6.48
CA ILE A 112 6.46 3.50 5.61
C ILE A 112 7.39 4.53 6.26
N ARG A 113 7.23 4.82 7.56
CA ARG A 113 8.11 5.75 8.28
C ARG A 113 9.57 5.29 8.19
N ILE A 114 9.82 4.01 8.48
CA ILE A 114 11.17 3.43 8.44
C ILE A 114 11.74 3.48 7.02
N ASP A 115 10.89 3.28 6.01
CA ASP A 115 11.30 3.30 4.60
C ASP A 115 11.75 4.71 4.17
N VAL A 116 11.06 5.74 4.65
CA VAL A 116 11.48 7.14 4.50
C VAL A 116 12.81 7.40 5.22
N GLU A 117 12.97 6.94 6.47
CA GLU A 117 14.20 7.11 7.25
C GLU A 117 15.42 6.44 6.59
N THR A 118 15.20 5.28 5.96
CA THR A 118 16.22 4.54 5.20
C THR A 118 16.37 5.01 3.75
N LYS A 119 15.73 6.13 3.37
CA LYS A 119 15.76 6.71 2.02
C LYS A 119 15.37 5.73 0.92
N TYR A 120 14.43 4.83 1.21
CA TYR A 120 13.88 3.84 0.26
C TYR A 120 14.90 2.81 -0.23
N GLN A 121 16.01 2.61 0.50
CA GLN A 121 17.11 1.75 0.05
C GLN A 121 16.98 0.29 0.51
N ASN A 122 16.19 0.01 1.56
CA ASN A 122 16.10 -1.33 2.13
C ASN A 122 15.12 -2.22 1.33
N ALA A 123 15.64 -3.27 0.69
CA ALA A 123 14.82 -4.19 -0.11
C ALA A 123 13.85 -5.02 0.76
N PHE A 124 14.33 -5.51 1.90
CA PHE A 124 13.52 -6.32 2.82
C PHE A 124 12.33 -5.53 3.38
N LEU A 125 12.52 -4.25 3.70
CA LEU A 125 11.44 -3.37 4.15
C LEU A 125 10.37 -3.18 3.08
N ARG A 126 10.76 -3.06 1.81
CA ARG A 126 9.82 -2.99 0.69
C ARG A 126 9.04 -4.29 0.51
N GLU A 127 9.65 -5.45 0.75
CA GLU A 127 8.93 -6.74 0.78
C GLU A 127 7.88 -6.78 1.91
N LEU A 128 8.18 -6.22 3.10
CA LEU A 128 7.21 -6.13 4.18
C LEU A 128 6.05 -5.19 3.85
N ILE A 129 6.33 -4.07 3.17
CA ILE A 129 5.30 -3.14 2.70
C ILE A 129 4.41 -3.81 1.65
N GLU A 130 5.01 -4.50 0.66
CA GLU A 130 4.26 -5.27 -0.34
C GLU A 130 3.32 -6.27 0.34
N MET A 131 3.85 -7.06 1.28
CA MET A 131 3.10 -8.04 2.03
C MET A 131 1.95 -7.43 2.84
N ALA A 132 2.16 -6.26 3.44
CA ALA A 132 1.10 -5.54 4.13
C ALA A 132 0.02 -5.04 3.15
N CYS A 133 0.37 -4.77 1.89
CA CYS A 133 -0.57 -4.33 0.88
C CYS A 133 -1.36 -5.49 0.24
N GLU A 134 -0.84 -6.72 0.22
CA GLU A 134 -1.52 -7.89 -0.36
C GLU A 134 -2.93 -8.11 0.22
N ASP A 135 -3.11 -7.83 1.51
CA ASP A 135 -4.37 -8.06 2.22
C ASP A 135 -5.32 -6.84 2.14
N ILE A 136 -4.87 -5.71 1.56
CA ILE A 136 -5.67 -4.49 1.44
C ILE A 136 -6.51 -4.55 0.17
N LYS A 137 -7.83 -4.59 0.35
CA LYS A 137 -8.79 -4.52 -0.76
C LYS A 137 -9.16 -3.07 -1.04
N ILE A 138 -8.91 -2.60 -2.25
CA ILE A 138 -9.47 -1.35 -2.78
C ILE A 138 -10.35 -1.73 -3.95
N ASP A 139 -11.62 -1.36 -3.91
CA ASP A 139 -12.56 -1.61 -5.02
C ASP A 139 -12.60 -0.42 -6.00
N ASP A 140 -13.19 -0.66 -7.18
CA ASP A 140 -13.21 0.34 -8.26
C ASP A 140 -14.06 1.57 -7.88
N GLU A 141 -15.08 1.38 -7.05
CA GLU A 141 -15.92 2.45 -6.53
C GLU A 141 -15.14 3.35 -5.58
N GLU A 142 -14.37 2.78 -4.65
CA GLU A 142 -13.46 3.49 -3.74
C GLU A 142 -12.43 4.30 -4.53
N ILE A 143 -11.84 3.74 -5.58
CA ILE A 143 -10.86 4.46 -6.42
C ILE A 143 -11.48 5.72 -7.03
N LEU A 144 -12.64 5.58 -7.69
CA LEU A 144 -13.30 6.73 -8.29
C LEU A 144 -13.82 7.70 -7.24
N GLN A 145 -14.28 7.19 -6.09
CA GLN A 145 -14.76 8.01 -5.00
C GLN A 145 -13.64 8.89 -4.42
N ASP A 146 -12.45 8.33 -4.20
CA ASP A 146 -11.30 8.98 -3.57
C ASP A 146 -10.50 9.86 -4.52
N LEU A 147 -10.49 9.56 -5.83
CA LEU A 147 -9.62 10.22 -6.80
C LEU A 147 -10.37 11.08 -7.82
N PHE A 148 -11.67 10.85 -7.98
CA PHE A 148 -12.52 11.66 -8.85
C PHE A 148 -13.65 12.33 -8.06
N TYR A 149 -14.67 11.61 -7.60
CA TYR A 149 -15.89 12.22 -7.07
C TYR A 149 -15.70 13.09 -5.82
N LYS A 150 -14.83 12.70 -4.89
CA LYS A 150 -14.46 13.49 -3.70
C LYS A 150 -12.94 13.43 -3.51
N PRO A 151 -12.17 14.11 -4.38
CA PRO A 151 -10.73 13.92 -4.42
C PRO A 151 -10.08 14.54 -3.19
N ASP A 152 -9.44 13.72 -2.37
CA ASP A 152 -8.80 14.16 -1.13
C ASP A 152 -7.40 13.55 -0.97
N SER A 153 -6.44 14.44 -0.74
CA SER A 153 -5.04 14.11 -0.48
C SER A 153 -4.81 13.20 0.73
N GLN A 154 -5.77 13.14 1.66
CA GLN A 154 -5.66 12.35 2.90
C GLN A 154 -6.17 10.92 2.75
N THR A 155 -6.83 10.59 1.64
CA THR A 155 -7.33 9.22 1.37
C THR A 155 -6.17 8.24 1.23
N PHE A 156 -6.42 6.99 1.61
CA PHE A 156 -5.45 5.92 1.44
C PHE A 156 -5.08 5.74 -0.04
N THR A 157 -6.09 5.77 -0.93
CA THR A 157 -5.92 5.62 -2.38
C THR A 157 -5.00 6.70 -2.96
N CYS A 158 -5.20 7.97 -2.59
CA CYS A 158 -4.33 9.07 -3.03
C CYS A 158 -2.91 8.92 -2.46
N PHE A 159 -2.80 8.49 -1.19
CA PHE A 159 -1.50 8.26 -0.57
C PHE A 159 -0.70 7.17 -1.29
N VAL A 160 -1.33 6.03 -1.60
CA VAL A 160 -0.73 4.94 -2.38
C VAL A 160 -0.23 5.41 -3.74
N LEU A 161 -1.01 6.27 -4.42
CA LEU A 161 -0.68 6.72 -5.77
C LEU A 161 0.61 7.56 -5.83
N PHE A 162 0.86 8.38 -4.80
CA PHE A 162 1.92 9.40 -4.82
C PHE A 162 3.07 9.17 -3.82
N HIS A 163 2.90 8.32 -2.81
CA HIS A 163 3.96 8.11 -1.82
C HIS A 163 5.03 7.15 -2.35
N SER A 164 6.31 7.50 -2.14
CA SER A 164 7.44 6.79 -2.77
C SER A 164 7.57 5.32 -2.35
N SER A 165 7.17 4.99 -1.12
CA SER A 165 7.13 3.60 -0.62
C SER A 165 6.24 2.66 -1.44
N PHE A 166 5.27 3.19 -2.18
CA PHE A 166 4.34 2.41 -3.00
C PHE A 166 4.73 2.34 -4.47
N ARG A 167 5.86 2.94 -4.87
CA ARG A 167 6.24 3.12 -6.27
C ARG A 167 6.24 1.80 -7.06
N THR A 168 6.65 0.71 -6.43
CA THR A 168 6.78 -0.62 -7.03
C THR A 168 5.69 -1.60 -6.57
N VAL A 169 4.73 -1.14 -5.77
CA VAL A 169 3.73 -2.03 -5.14
C VAL A 169 2.57 -2.30 -6.09
N HIS A 170 2.09 -3.54 -6.13
CA HIS A 170 1.04 -3.96 -7.07
C HIS A 170 -0.25 -3.14 -6.94
N ILE A 171 -0.64 -2.75 -5.72
CA ILE A 171 -1.85 -1.96 -5.48
C ILE A 171 -1.80 -0.57 -6.13
N ARG A 172 -0.61 0.04 -6.26
CA ARG A 172 -0.44 1.30 -6.98
C ARG A 172 -0.68 1.11 -8.47
N GLN A 173 -0.13 0.04 -9.05
CA GLN A 173 -0.33 -0.27 -10.46
C GLN A 173 -1.81 -0.55 -10.75
N TYR A 174 -2.47 -1.30 -9.87
CA TYR A 174 -3.91 -1.56 -9.95
C TYR A 174 -4.73 -0.26 -10.04
N ILE A 175 -4.47 0.70 -9.15
CA ILE A 175 -5.16 2.01 -9.18
C ILE A 175 -4.93 2.73 -10.51
N ILE A 176 -3.68 2.75 -11.00
CA ILE A 176 -3.33 3.39 -12.27
C ILE A 176 -4.08 2.73 -13.44
N ASP A 177 -4.10 1.40 -13.51
CA ASP A 177 -4.77 0.65 -14.58
C ASP A 177 -6.29 0.93 -14.60
N ARG A 178 -6.91 1.05 -13.43
CA ARG A 178 -8.33 1.43 -13.30
C ARG A 178 -8.60 2.84 -13.80
N LEU A 179 -7.77 3.80 -13.42
CA LEU A 179 -7.90 5.19 -13.89
C LEU A 179 -7.66 5.32 -15.41
N LEU A 180 -6.70 4.56 -15.95
CA LEU A 180 -6.47 4.49 -17.40
C LEU A 180 -7.70 3.94 -18.11
N THR A 181 -8.28 2.84 -17.61
CA THR A 181 -9.52 2.27 -18.16
C THR A 181 -10.66 3.29 -18.13
N GLN A 182 -10.81 4.03 -17.03
CA GLN A 182 -11.82 5.09 -16.92
C GLN A 182 -11.57 6.21 -17.93
N SER A 183 -10.32 6.64 -18.11
CA SER A 183 -9.98 7.70 -19.07
C SER A 183 -10.34 7.32 -20.51
N ILE A 184 -10.07 6.07 -20.91
CA ILE A 184 -10.44 5.53 -22.23
C ILE A 184 -11.96 5.49 -22.37
N SER A 185 -12.66 5.01 -21.35
CA SER A 185 -14.13 4.97 -21.34
C SER A 185 -14.74 6.36 -21.57
N TRP A 186 -14.20 7.40 -20.91
CA TRP A 186 -14.68 8.77 -21.11
C TRP A 186 -14.35 9.33 -22.51
N GLU A 187 -13.21 8.98 -23.10
CA GLU A 187 -12.88 9.38 -24.47
C GLU A 187 -13.80 8.70 -25.50
N ASP A 188 -14.12 7.41 -25.31
CA ASP A 188 -14.89 6.61 -26.26
C ASP A 188 -16.41 6.85 -26.15
N ILE A 189 -16.92 6.90 -24.92
CA ILE A 189 -18.38 6.90 -24.63
C ILE A 189 -18.86 8.28 -24.15
N GLY A 190 -17.96 9.09 -23.59
CA GLY A 190 -18.29 10.36 -22.94
C GLY A 190 -18.48 10.21 -21.42
N MET A 191 -18.61 11.36 -20.75
CA MET A 191 -18.80 11.42 -19.30
C MET A 191 -20.29 11.41 -18.93
N ARG A 192 -20.61 10.84 -17.77
CA ARG A 192 -21.97 10.88 -17.23
C ARG A 192 -22.28 12.26 -16.64
N TRP A 193 -23.56 12.56 -16.50
CA TRP A 193 -24.02 13.84 -15.94
C TRP A 193 -23.53 14.07 -14.50
N ASP A 194 -23.59 13.05 -13.66
CA ASP A 194 -23.11 13.10 -12.27
C ASP A 194 -21.60 13.36 -12.19
N GLU A 195 -20.82 12.86 -13.16
CA GLU A 195 -19.37 13.07 -13.24
C GLU A 195 -19.03 14.51 -13.63
N LEU A 196 -19.74 15.07 -14.61
CA LEU A 196 -19.63 16.48 -14.99
C LEU A 196 -20.03 17.39 -13.83
N LEU A 197 -21.10 17.05 -13.12
CA LEU A 197 -21.58 17.80 -11.97
C LEU A 197 -20.58 17.75 -10.81
N ALA A 198 -19.96 16.59 -10.55
CA ALA A 198 -18.93 16.44 -9.53
C ALA A 198 -17.76 17.40 -9.82
N TRP A 199 -17.20 17.36 -11.03
CA TRP A 199 -16.09 18.23 -11.42
C TRP A 199 -16.42 19.73 -11.27
N ARG A 200 -17.60 20.14 -11.73
CA ARG A 200 -18.04 21.53 -11.62
C ARG A 200 -18.08 22.01 -10.16
N ASN A 201 -18.47 21.13 -9.25
CA ASN A 201 -18.66 21.42 -7.84
C ASN A 201 -17.40 21.24 -6.99
N TYR A 202 -16.25 20.89 -7.58
CA TYR A 202 -15.01 20.78 -6.82
C TYR A 202 -14.63 22.10 -6.16
N THR A 203 -14.25 21.99 -4.89
CA THR A 203 -13.49 23.02 -4.18
C THR A 203 -12.11 23.20 -4.82
N ASN A 204 -11.43 24.31 -4.51
CA ASN A 204 -10.08 24.56 -5.00
C ASN A 204 -9.08 23.45 -4.60
N GLN A 205 -9.20 22.92 -3.38
CA GLN A 205 -8.34 21.83 -2.89
C GLN A 205 -8.59 20.53 -3.68
N GLN A 206 -9.86 20.19 -3.89
CA GLN A 206 -10.25 19.03 -4.69
C GLN A 206 -9.73 19.13 -6.13
N ARG A 207 -9.81 20.31 -6.77
CA ARG A 207 -9.23 20.52 -8.10
C ARG A 207 -7.73 20.26 -8.14
N VAL A 208 -6.98 20.73 -7.13
CA VAL A 208 -5.53 20.49 -7.07
C VAL A 208 -5.22 18.99 -7.00
N VAL A 209 -5.94 18.24 -6.17
CA VAL A 209 -5.76 16.79 -6.06
C VAL A 209 -6.14 16.09 -7.36
N ALA A 210 -7.31 16.37 -7.91
CA ALA A 210 -7.77 15.78 -9.17
C ALA A 210 -6.80 16.07 -10.32
N ASN A 211 -6.36 17.32 -10.49
CA ASN A 211 -5.40 17.69 -11.54
C ASN A 211 -4.08 16.94 -11.39
N LYS A 212 -3.61 16.71 -10.16
CA LYS A 212 -2.41 15.93 -9.90
C LYS A 212 -2.59 14.45 -10.29
N VAL A 213 -3.75 13.87 -9.99
CA VAL A 213 -4.11 12.49 -10.40
C VAL A 213 -4.10 12.38 -11.91
N TRP A 214 -4.82 13.26 -12.61
CA TRP A 214 -4.94 13.15 -14.06
C TRP A 214 -3.66 13.52 -14.79
N ALA A 215 -2.83 14.41 -14.26
CA ALA A 215 -1.49 14.65 -14.78
C ALA A 215 -0.61 13.38 -14.74
N LEU A 216 -0.69 12.59 -13.66
CA LEU A 216 -0.01 11.30 -13.57
C LEU A 216 -0.53 10.31 -14.63
N ILE A 217 -1.84 10.27 -14.87
CA ILE A 217 -2.43 9.38 -15.89
C ILE A 217 -2.01 9.80 -17.30
N SER A 218 -1.94 11.10 -17.59
CA SER A 218 -1.39 11.62 -18.86
C SER A 218 0.08 11.23 -19.03
N GLU A 219 0.89 11.33 -17.97
CA GLU A 219 2.30 10.93 -18.00
C GLU A 219 2.45 9.42 -18.28
N VAL A 220 1.71 8.57 -17.55
CA VAL A 220 1.79 7.12 -17.70
C VAL A 220 1.30 6.64 -19.06
N SER A 221 0.21 7.22 -19.57
CA SER A 221 -0.35 6.82 -20.88
C SER A 221 0.49 7.28 -22.07
N SER A 222 1.48 8.16 -21.88
CA SER A 222 2.21 8.84 -22.95
C SER A 222 1.29 9.56 -23.96
N LYS A 223 0.04 9.79 -23.57
CA LYS A 223 -0.95 10.57 -24.32
C LYS A 223 -1.18 11.87 -23.57
N GLN A 224 -1.29 12.95 -24.32
CA GLN A 224 -1.72 14.23 -23.75
C GLN A 224 -3.22 14.15 -23.45
N PHE A 225 -3.57 13.53 -22.32
CA PHE A 225 -4.93 13.51 -21.81
C PHE A 225 -5.21 14.85 -21.12
N GLU A 226 -6.13 15.62 -21.69
CA GLU A 226 -6.56 16.94 -21.21
C GLU A 226 -7.97 16.83 -20.64
N ILE A 227 -8.06 16.48 -19.35
CA ILE A 227 -9.35 16.27 -18.70
C ILE A 227 -10.28 17.49 -18.79
N ASP A 228 -9.73 18.71 -18.68
CA ASP A 228 -10.52 19.94 -18.83
C ASP A 228 -11.16 20.07 -20.22
N LYS A 229 -10.43 19.67 -21.27
CA LYS A 229 -10.94 19.71 -22.65
C LYS A 229 -12.06 18.70 -22.84
N LEU A 230 -11.89 17.48 -22.31
CA LEU A 230 -12.93 16.45 -22.33
C LEU A 230 -14.19 16.93 -21.62
N ILE A 231 -14.04 17.47 -20.41
CA ILE A 231 -15.15 17.96 -19.60
C ILE A 231 -15.89 19.10 -20.29
N ASN A 232 -15.18 20.06 -20.89
CA ASN A 232 -15.80 21.15 -21.63
C ASN A 232 -16.59 20.62 -22.85
N THR A 233 -15.99 19.71 -23.61
CA THR A 233 -16.63 19.09 -24.78
C THR A 233 -17.91 18.34 -24.39
N GLU A 234 -17.85 17.53 -23.33
CA GLU A 234 -19.01 16.76 -22.85
C GLU A 234 -20.07 17.66 -22.22
N ASN A 235 -19.68 18.73 -21.54
CA ASN A 235 -20.61 19.72 -21.03
C ASN A 235 -21.36 20.45 -22.17
N ASP A 236 -20.67 20.83 -23.25
CA ASP A 236 -21.31 21.46 -24.41
C ASP A 236 -22.34 20.53 -25.07
N LYS A 237 -21.95 19.25 -25.30
CA LYS A 237 -22.87 18.21 -25.79
C LYS A 237 -24.09 18.04 -24.87
N MET A 238 -23.90 18.12 -23.56
CA MET A 238 -24.99 18.01 -22.59
C MET A 238 -25.92 19.23 -22.66
N GLN A 239 -25.37 20.44 -22.75
CA GLN A 239 -26.17 21.66 -22.90
C GLN A 239 -27.01 21.65 -24.18
N GLU A 240 -26.49 21.10 -25.29
CA GLU A 240 -27.27 20.90 -26.51
C GLU A 240 -28.44 19.92 -26.31
N LYS A 241 -28.20 18.78 -25.64
CA LYS A 241 -29.27 17.82 -25.31
C LYS A 241 -30.36 18.44 -24.44
N LEU A 242 -29.97 19.25 -23.44
CA LEU A 242 -30.92 19.97 -22.59
C LEU A 242 -31.77 20.97 -23.38
N LYS A 243 -31.16 21.74 -24.28
CA LYS A 243 -31.90 22.65 -25.18
C LYS A 243 -32.93 21.90 -26.03
N ILE A 244 -32.58 20.72 -26.57
CA ILE A 244 -33.53 19.91 -27.33
C ILE A 244 -34.71 19.49 -26.44
N ILE A 245 -34.44 19.02 -25.22
CA ILE A 245 -35.49 18.63 -24.26
C ILE A 245 -36.42 19.80 -23.95
N GLU A 246 -35.89 21.01 -23.77
CA GLU A 246 -36.68 22.22 -23.52
C GLU A 246 -37.57 22.63 -24.70
N ILE A 247 -37.17 22.32 -25.93
CA ILE A 247 -37.92 22.65 -27.15
C ILE A 247 -39.05 21.63 -27.43
N ILE A 248 -38.89 20.37 -27.03
CA ILE A 248 -39.87 19.29 -27.28
C ILE A 248 -41.30 19.66 -26.88
N PRO A 249 -41.59 20.22 -25.68
CA PRO A 249 -42.94 20.62 -25.31
C PRO A 249 -43.58 21.58 -26.32
N SER A 250 -42.85 22.63 -26.72
CA SER A 250 -43.34 23.61 -27.69
C SER A 250 -43.57 23.02 -29.09
N CYS A 251 -42.74 22.06 -29.52
CA CYS A 251 -42.94 21.36 -30.78
C CYS A 251 -44.17 20.43 -30.73
N LEU A 252 -44.38 19.76 -29.60
CA LEU A 252 -45.56 18.91 -29.37
C LEU A 252 -46.83 19.74 -29.31
N ASP A 253 -46.81 20.91 -28.66
CA ASP A 253 -47.95 21.82 -28.63
C ASP A 253 -48.36 22.26 -30.03
N ILE A 254 -47.41 22.55 -30.93
CA ILE A 254 -47.68 22.92 -32.33
C ILE A 254 -48.23 21.75 -33.15
N TYR A 255 -47.77 20.52 -32.90
CA TYR A 255 -48.16 19.34 -33.68
C TYR A 255 -49.45 18.67 -33.20
N CYS A 256 -49.80 18.84 -31.93
CA CYS A 256 -50.97 18.23 -31.29
C CYS A 256 -52.14 19.20 -31.10
N SER A 257 -52.02 20.44 -31.60
CA SER A 257 -53.14 21.39 -31.74
C SER A 257 -53.65 21.47 -33.18
#